data_AF-A0A2D5AI18-F1
#
_entry.id   AF-A0A2D5AI18-F1
#
_cell.length_a   1.000
_cell.length_b   1.000
_cell.length_c   1.000
_cell.angle_alpha   90.00
_cell.angle_beta   90.00
_cell.angle_gamma   90.00
#
_symmetry.space_group_name_H-M   'P 1'
#
loop_
_entity.id
_entity.type
_entity.pdbx_description
1 polymer ?
#
loop_
_entity_poly.entity_id
_entity_poly.type
_entity_poly.pdbx_seq_one_letter_code
_entity_poly.pdbx_strand_id
1 'polypeptide(L)'
;MVAFGVCLALSMSAQTPHGFMAVKEGRWTDGAKILYHGRTYRPAGAKDLCGTCWEARDHFERARRMRIRSFLIANLGVFEVSIGATQFEDVRALGVFHALVGGALMSWAAEREAKVRREVRAGVEAFNRCQFLPPSE
;
A
#
# COMPACT_ATOMS: atom_id res chain seq x y z
N MET A 1 -47.11 -1.02 6.36
CA MET A 1 -46.51 0.10 5.60
C MET A 1 -45.06 0.20 6.05
N VAL A 2 -44.13 -0.24 5.21
CA VAL A 2 -42.68 -0.31 5.53
C VAL A 2 -42.02 0.90 4.91
N ALA A 3 -41.51 1.80 5.74
CA ALA A 3 -40.72 2.95 5.30
C ALA A 3 -39.32 2.47 4.90
N PHE A 4 -39.02 2.52 3.61
CA PHE A 4 -37.68 2.34 3.06
C PHE A 4 -36.81 3.54 3.45
N GLY A 5 -35.96 3.36 4.45
CA GLY A 5 -34.88 4.29 4.76
C GLY A 5 -33.79 4.17 3.70
N VAL A 6 -33.80 5.06 2.72
CA VAL A 6 -32.72 5.24 1.74
C VAL A 6 -31.48 5.69 2.49
N CYS A 7 -30.56 4.75 2.71
CA CYS A 7 -29.23 5.03 3.22
C CYS A 7 -28.44 5.72 2.11
N LEU A 8 -28.52 7.06 2.07
CA LEU A 8 -27.66 7.92 1.26
C LEU A 8 -26.22 7.73 1.73
N ALA A 9 -25.53 6.75 1.16
CA ALA A 9 -24.09 6.66 1.21
C ALA A 9 -23.55 7.87 0.43
N LEU A 10 -23.31 8.96 1.15
CA LEU A 10 -22.45 10.06 0.71
C LEU A 10 -21.10 9.46 0.35
N SER A 11 -20.93 9.08 -0.91
CA SER A 11 -19.63 8.88 -1.52
C SER A 11 -18.96 10.25 -1.55
N MET A 12 -18.33 10.62 -0.43
CA MET A 12 -17.37 11.70 -0.40
C MET A 12 -16.22 11.28 -1.32
N SER A 13 -16.37 11.58 -2.61
CA SER A 13 -15.24 11.71 -3.51
C SER A 13 -14.37 12.77 -2.87
N ALA A 14 -13.32 12.34 -2.17
CA ALA A 14 -12.27 13.20 -1.67
C ALA A 14 -11.67 13.92 -2.88
N GLN A 15 -12.25 15.03 -3.30
CA GLN A 15 -11.72 15.85 -4.37
C GLN A 15 -10.53 16.57 -3.78
N THR A 16 -9.33 16.07 -4.08
CA THR A 16 -8.10 16.79 -3.80
C THR A 16 -8.17 18.14 -4.51
N PRO A 17 -7.87 19.26 -3.84
CA PRO A 17 -7.77 20.56 -4.51
C PRO A 17 -6.82 20.45 -5.72
N HIS A 18 -7.11 21.19 -6.79
CA HIS A 18 -6.35 21.12 -8.03
C HIS A 18 -4.85 21.26 -7.75
N GLY A 19 -4.07 20.29 -8.23
CA GLY A 19 -2.63 20.24 -8.01
C GLY A 19 -2.20 19.39 -6.82
N PHE A 20 -3.03 19.16 -5.81
CA PHE A 20 -2.59 18.41 -4.62
C PHE A 20 -2.71 16.89 -4.80
N MET A 21 -1.74 16.17 -4.25
CA MET A 21 -1.85 14.73 -4.04
C MET A 21 -2.43 14.45 -2.65
N ALA A 22 -3.23 13.40 -2.53
CA ALA A 22 -3.64 12.84 -1.25
C ALA A 22 -3.47 11.33 -1.22
N VAL A 23 -3.25 10.78 -0.02
CA VAL A 23 -3.32 9.34 0.18
C VAL A 23 -4.80 8.94 0.22
N LYS A 24 -5.21 7.97 -0.58
CA LYS A 24 -6.57 7.44 -0.54
C LYS A 24 -6.75 6.65 0.75
N GLU A 25 -7.50 7.21 1.70
CA GLU A 25 -7.83 6.54 2.95
C GLU A 25 -8.90 5.46 2.68
N GLY A 26 -8.47 4.21 2.70
CA GLY A 26 -9.34 3.05 2.48
C GLY A 26 -8.77 1.79 3.12
N ARG A 27 -9.67 0.96 3.67
CA ARG A 27 -9.37 -0.32 4.32
C ARG A 27 -9.24 -1.45 3.29
N TRP A 28 -8.52 -1.23 2.19
CA TRP A 28 -8.36 -2.27 1.16
C TRP A 28 -6.92 -2.76 0.99
N THR A 29 -6.85 -4.08 0.93
CA THR A 29 -5.74 -5.02 0.77
C THR A 29 -4.83 -4.78 -0.45
N ASP A 30 -5.20 -3.86 -1.34
CA ASP A 30 -4.43 -3.45 -2.52
C ASP A 30 -3.34 -2.40 -2.21
N GLY A 31 -3.09 -2.15 -0.92
CA GLY A 31 -2.14 -1.21 -0.32
C GLY A 31 -2.28 0.26 -0.74
N ALA A 32 -1.32 1.09 -0.34
CA ALA A 32 -1.41 2.55 -0.46
C ALA A 32 -1.62 3.01 -1.91
N LYS A 33 -2.72 3.74 -2.13
CA LYS A 33 -3.12 4.37 -3.39
C LYS A 33 -3.11 5.89 -3.20
N ILE A 34 -2.79 6.62 -4.26
CA ILE A 34 -2.63 8.08 -4.26
C ILE A 34 -3.73 8.66 -5.14
N LEU A 35 -4.39 9.71 -4.70
CA LEU A 35 -5.38 10.44 -5.47
C LEU A 35 -4.74 11.72 -6.01
N TYR A 36 -4.92 11.97 -7.30
CA TYR A 36 -4.45 13.16 -7.99
C TYR A 36 -5.41 13.49 -9.13
N HIS A 37 -5.94 14.72 -9.17
CA HIS A 37 -6.97 15.17 -10.14
C HIS A 37 -8.13 14.17 -10.33
N GLY A 38 -8.65 13.63 -9.23
CA GLY A 38 -9.76 12.67 -9.26
C GLY A 38 -9.40 11.28 -9.79
N ARG A 39 -8.14 11.05 -10.21
CA ARG A 39 -7.64 9.73 -10.63
C ARG A 39 -6.85 9.08 -9.52
N THR A 40 -6.92 7.75 -9.45
CA THR A 40 -6.18 6.95 -8.47
C THR A 40 -4.92 6.37 -9.12
N TYR A 41 -3.76 6.66 -8.52
CA TYR A 41 -2.46 6.18 -8.94
C TYR A 41 -1.86 5.21 -7.92
N ARG A 42 -1.13 4.22 -8.42
CA ARG A 42 -0.21 3.43 -7.59
C ARG A 42 1.10 4.21 -7.41
N PRO A 43 1.93 3.88 -6.41
CA PRO A 43 3.22 4.55 -6.21
C PRO A 43 4.10 4.59 -7.47
N ALA A 44 4.06 3.53 -8.28
CA ALA A 44 4.76 3.51 -9.57
C ALA A 44 4.29 4.61 -10.52
N GLY A 45 2.97 4.77 -10.70
CA GLY A 45 2.44 5.84 -11.56
C GLY A 45 2.56 7.24 -10.95
N ALA A 46 2.53 7.36 -9.62
CA ALA A 46 2.73 8.63 -8.95
C ALA A 46 4.17 9.16 -9.07
N LYS A 47 5.15 8.26 -9.09
CA LYS A 47 6.55 8.60 -9.40
C LYS A 47 6.66 9.32 -10.73
N ASP A 48 5.96 8.84 -11.76
CA ASP A 48 6.05 9.39 -13.12
C ASP A 48 5.41 10.80 -13.23
N LEU A 49 4.56 11.16 -12.27
CA LEU A 49 4.00 12.52 -12.15
C LEU A 49 4.98 13.50 -11.48
N CYS A 50 6.04 13.01 -10.83
CA CYS A 50 7.00 13.82 -10.06
C CYS A 50 8.21 14.22 -10.92
N GLY A 51 7.98 15.00 -11.98
CA GLY A 51 9.05 15.46 -12.89
C GLY A 51 10.00 16.48 -12.25
N THR A 52 9.49 17.37 -11.40
CA THR A 52 10.24 18.50 -10.83
C THR A 52 10.67 18.29 -9.37
N CYS A 53 10.01 17.40 -8.64
CA CYS A 53 10.28 17.14 -7.22
C CYS A 53 10.97 15.78 -7.04
N TRP A 54 12.32 15.79 -7.00
CA TRP A 54 13.12 14.58 -6.85
C TRP A 54 12.88 13.86 -5.51
N GLU A 55 12.60 14.61 -4.44
CA GLU A 55 12.34 14.08 -3.10
C GLU A 55 11.06 13.21 -3.08
N ALA A 56 9.96 13.74 -3.63
CA ALA A 56 8.70 12.99 -3.78
C ALA A 56 8.89 11.74 -4.66
N ARG A 57 9.63 11.88 -5.76
CA ARG A 57 9.95 10.79 -6.68
C ARG A 57 10.65 9.63 -5.96
N ASP A 58 11.64 9.94 -5.12
CA ASP A 58 12.41 8.92 -4.40
C ASP A 58 11.56 8.21 -3.34
N HIS A 59 10.70 8.91 -2.61
CA HIS A 59 9.76 8.29 -1.67
C HIS A 59 8.80 7.30 -2.37
N PHE A 60 8.22 7.69 -3.52
CA PHE A 60 7.37 6.79 -4.30
C PHE A 60 8.13 5.60 -4.89
N GLU A 61 9.39 5.79 -5.27
CA GLU A 61 10.28 4.72 -5.73
C GLU A 61 10.65 3.74 -4.62
N ARG A 62 10.96 4.23 -3.42
CA ARG A 62 11.15 3.38 -2.23
C ARG A 62 9.90 2.58 -1.92
N ALA A 63 8.73 3.22 -1.93
CA ALA A 63 7.45 2.54 -1.73
C ALA A 63 7.22 1.42 -2.78
N ARG A 64 7.51 1.69 -4.07
CA ARG A 64 7.46 0.67 -5.13
C ARG A 64 8.41 -0.50 -4.85
N ARG A 65 9.68 -0.22 -4.56
CA ARG A 65 10.70 -1.25 -4.28
C ARG A 65 10.31 -2.13 -3.10
N MET A 66 9.78 -1.55 -2.03
CA MET A 66 9.31 -2.33 -0.87
C MET A 66 8.17 -3.28 -1.23
N ARG A 67 7.23 -2.86 -2.09
CA ARG A 67 6.13 -3.73 -2.55
C ARG A 67 6.63 -4.88 -3.40
N ILE A 68 7.52 -4.62 -4.35
CA ILE A 68 8.14 -5.65 -5.19
C ILE A 68 8.92 -6.64 -4.33
N ARG A 69 9.77 -6.14 -3.43
CA ARG A 69 10.55 -6.99 -2.53
C ARG A 69 9.66 -7.83 -1.62
N SER A 70 8.54 -7.28 -1.13
CA SER A 70 7.61 -8.03 -0.28
C SER A 70 6.89 -9.11 -1.07
N PHE A 71 6.52 -8.85 -2.33
CA PHE A 71 5.97 -9.88 -3.22
C PHE A 71 6.96 -11.02 -3.48
N LEU A 72 8.23 -10.69 -3.75
CA LEU A 72 9.27 -11.71 -3.96
C LEU A 72 9.49 -12.57 -2.71
N ILE A 73 9.60 -11.95 -1.52
CA ILE A 73 9.76 -12.67 -0.26
C ILE A 73 8.54 -13.55 0.03
N ALA A 74 7.32 -13.07 -0.23
CA ALA A 74 6.11 -13.86 -0.02
C ALA A 74 6.09 -15.11 -0.92
N ASN A 75 6.44 -15.00 -2.19
CA ASN A 75 6.49 -16.15 -3.10
C ASN A 75 7.59 -17.16 -2.71
N LEU A 76 8.78 -16.67 -2.34
CA LEU A 76 9.87 -17.52 -1.85
C LEU A 76 9.47 -18.24 -0.55
N GLY A 77 8.86 -17.52 0.40
CA GLY A 77 8.40 -18.08 1.67
C GLY A 77 7.29 -19.11 1.50
N VAL A 78 6.32 -18.87 0.59
CA VAL A 78 5.28 -19.86 0.29
C VAL A 78 5.88 -21.15 -0.28
N PHE A 79 6.83 -21.04 -1.20
CA PHE A 79 7.51 -22.19 -1.78
C PHE A 79 8.28 -23.01 -0.73
N GLU A 80 9.07 -22.35 0.12
CA GLU A 80 9.85 -23.01 1.16
C GLU A 80 8.96 -23.70 2.21
N VAL A 81 7.88 -23.02 2.63
CA VAL A 81 6.88 -23.58 3.56
C VAL A 81 6.20 -24.81 2.95
N SER A 82 5.87 -24.79 1.65
CA SER A 82 5.23 -25.94 1.00
C SER A 82 6.12 -27.18 0.92
N ILE A 83 7.44 -27.01 0.75
CA ILE A 83 8.39 -28.14 0.77
C ILE A 83 8.52 -28.70 2.20
N GLY A 84 8.69 -27.85 3.21
CA GLY A 84 8.78 -28.27 4.61
C GLY A 84 7.53 -28.97 5.12
N ALA A 85 6.35 -28.54 4.65
CA ALA A 85 5.07 -29.14 5.02
C ALA A 85 4.95 -30.63 4.60
N THR A 86 5.61 -31.04 3.51
CA THR A 86 5.56 -32.43 3.02
C THR A 86 6.34 -33.43 3.88
N GLN A 87 7.14 -32.96 4.85
CA GLN A 87 7.92 -33.82 5.74
C GLN A 87 7.23 -34.16 7.07
N PHE A 88 6.05 -33.60 7.33
CA PHE A 88 5.30 -33.90 8.56
C PHE A 88 4.34 -35.07 8.34
N GLU A 89 4.56 -36.15 9.11
CA GLU A 89 3.66 -37.30 9.13
C GLU A 89 2.48 -37.12 10.12
N ASP A 90 2.63 -36.22 11.10
CA ASP A 90 1.59 -35.92 12.11
C ASP A 90 0.74 -34.70 11.70
N VAL A 91 -0.56 -34.93 11.53
CA VAL A 91 -1.58 -33.91 11.22
C VAL A 91 -1.67 -32.79 12.28
N ARG A 92 -1.39 -33.09 13.54
CA ARG A 92 -1.41 -32.10 14.63
C ARG A 92 -0.20 -31.17 14.54
N ALA A 93 0.97 -31.72 14.25
CA ALA A 93 2.19 -30.95 14.03
C ALA A 93 2.04 -30.02 12.80
N LEU A 94 1.46 -30.54 11.71
CA LEU A 94 1.18 -29.77 10.50
C LEU A 94 0.20 -28.60 10.78
N GLY A 95 -0.85 -28.83 11.57
CA GLY A 95 -1.82 -27.79 11.95
C GLY A 95 -1.19 -26.66 12.78
N VAL A 96 -0.37 -27.00 13.78
CA VAL A 96 0.35 -26.01 14.60
C VAL A 96 1.37 -25.23 13.75
N PHE A 97 2.09 -25.91 12.88
CA PHE A 97 3.03 -25.29 11.95
C PHE A 97 2.34 -24.27 11.04
N HIS A 98 1.22 -24.63 10.42
CA HIS A 98 0.45 -23.71 9.58
C HIS A 98 -0.07 -22.49 10.35
N ALA A 99 -0.53 -22.67 11.60
CA ALA A 99 -0.99 -21.56 12.43
C ALA A 99 0.16 -20.59 12.77
N LEU A 100 1.34 -21.12 13.13
CA LEU A 100 2.53 -20.31 13.42
C LEU A 100 3.02 -19.55 12.19
N VAL A 101 3.20 -20.25 11.07
CA VAL A 101 3.66 -19.65 9.81
C VAL A 101 2.65 -18.61 9.31
N GLY A 102 1.37 -18.96 9.33
CA GLY A 102 0.30 -18.05 8.95
C GLY A 102 0.29 -16.78 9.81
N GLY A 103 0.37 -16.93 11.13
CA GLY A 103 0.43 -15.80 12.06
C GLY A 103 1.66 -14.91 11.87
N ALA A 104 2.83 -15.51 11.64
CA ALA A 104 4.07 -14.77 11.36
C ALA A 104 3.98 -13.99 10.05
N LEU A 105 3.49 -14.61 8.97
CA LEU A 105 3.33 -13.98 7.67
C LEU A 105 2.33 -12.81 7.71
N MET A 106 1.21 -12.97 8.42
CA MET A 106 0.22 -11.90 8.61
C MET A 106 0.81 -10.72 9.39
N SER A 107 1.56 -10.98 10.47
CA SER A 107 2.20 -9.94 11.28
C SER A 107 3.25 -9.17 10.46
N TRP A 108 4.09 -9.89 9.72
CA TRP A 108 5.07 -9.31 8.83
C TRP A 108 4.43 -8.48 7.71
N ALA A 109 3.34 -8.99 7.10
CA ALA A 109 2.60 -8.28 6.06
C ALA A 109 2.02 -6.96 6.58
N ALA A 110 1.46 -6.95 7.79
CA ALA A 110 0.92 -5.76 8.43
C ALA A 110 2.00 -4.69 8.67
N GLU A 111 3.16 -5.08 9.20
CA GLU A 111 4.30 -4.16 9.42
C GLU A 111 4.78 -3.55 8.10
N ARG A 112 4.92 -4.39 7.07
CA ARG A 112 5.33 -3.96 5.73
C ARG A 112 4.34 -2.99 5.11
N GLU A 113 3.04 -3.26 5.24
CA GLU A 113 2.01 -2.37 4.74
C GLU A 113 2.06 -1.01 5.43
N ALA A 114 2.25 -0.98 6.76
CA ALA A 114 2.42 0.25 7.52
C ALA A 114 3.65 1.05 7.01
N LYS A 115 4.77 0.39 6.74
CA LYS A 115 5.98 1.04 6.21
C LYS A 115 5.76 1.64 4.81
N VAL A 116 5.09 0.90 3.92
CA VAL A 116 4.72 1.41 2.58
C VAL A 116 3.80 2.62 2.69
N ARG A 117 2.80 2.59 3.59
CA ARG A 117 1.90 3.73 3.81
C ARG A 117 2.65 4.97 4.30
N ARG A 118 3.63 4.82 5.19
CA ARG A 118 4.48 5.94 5.65
C ARG A 118 5.26 6.57 4.51
N GLU A 119 5.94 5.78 3.68
CA GLU A 119 6.69 6.32 2.53
C GLU A 119 5.78 6.99 1.50
N VAL A 120 4.59 6.43 1.25
CA VAL A 120 3.62 7.07 0.35
C VAL A 120 3.12 8.40 0.92
N ARG A 121 2.87 8.48 2.23
CA ARG A 121 2.48 9.75 2.88
C ARG A 121 3.60 10.78 2.79
N ALA A 122 4.84 10.39 3.09
CA ALA A 122 6.01 11.26 2.96
C ALA A 122 6.20 11.77 1.51
N GLY A 123 6.01 10.91 0.51
CA GLY A 123 6.06 11.30 -0.90
C GLY A 123 4.97 12.29 -1.30
N VAL A 124 3.74 12.10 -0.80
CA VAL A 124 2.62 13.04 -1.01
C VAL A 124 2.91 14.39 -0.34
N GLU A 125 3.40 14.38 0.89
CA GLU A 125 3.79 15.61 1.60
C GLU A 125 4.91 16.34 0.87
N ALA A 126 5.96 15.64 0.45
CA ALA A 126 7.05 16.23 -0.33
C ALA A 126 6.57 16.81 -1.66
N PHE A 127 5.70 16.09 -2.38
CA PHE A 127 5.12 16.57 -3.64
C PHE A 127 4.35 17.88 -3.42
N ASN A 128 3.49 17.91 -2.40
CA ASN A 128 2.70 19.09 -2.08
C ASN A 128 3.58 20.26 -1.61
N ARG A 129 4.65 20.02 -0.85
CA ARG A 129 5.64 21.07 -0.49
C ARG A 129 6.33 21.64 -1.72
N CYS A 130 6.77 20.79 -2.64
CA CYS A 130 7.44 21.18 -3.88
C CYS A 130 6.59 22.08 -4.79
N GLN A 131 5.27 22.12 -4.63
CA GLN A 131 4.40 23.03 -5.38
C GLN A 131 4.52 24.49 -4.93
N PHE A 132 5.00 24.71 -3.71
CA PHE A 132 5.18 26.03 -3.13
C PHE A 132 6.65 26.49 -3.15
N LEU A 133 7.57 25.63 -3.58
CA LEU A 133 8.96 26.06 -3.81
C LEU A 133 9.04 26.73 -5.18
N PRO A 134 9.61 27.95 -5.28
CA PRO A 134 9.90 28.55 -6.58
C PRO A 134 10.88 27.63 -7.34
N PRO A 135 10.77 27.53 -8.68
CA PRO A 135 11.79 26.86 -9.46
C PRO A 135 13.11 27.59 -9.17
N SER A 136 14.10 26.87 -8.64
CA SER A 136 15.46 27.39 -8.58
C SER A 136 15.96 27.49 -10.02
N GLU A 137 15.99 28.71 -10.55
CA GLU A 137 16.68 29.08 -11.79
C GLU A 137 18.17 28.72 -11.73
#